data_AF-A0A7K3Y7S2-F1
#
_entry.id   AF-A0A7K3Y7S2-F1
#
_cell.length_a   1.000
_cell.length_b   1.000
_cell.length_c   1.000
_cell.angle_alpha   90.00
_cell.angle_beta   90.00
_cell.angle_gamma   90.00
#
_symmetry.space_group_name_H-M   'P 1'
#
loop_
_entity.id
_entity.type
_entity.pdbx_description
1 polymer ?
#
loop_
_entity_poly.entity_id
_entity_poly.type
_entity_poly.pdbx_seq_one_letter_code
_entity_poly.pdbx_strand_id
1 'polypeptide(L)'
;MSGITGVTFPVPKDLMPRFFAGGKTVFVKPATVFKELKSGMRLVFYQSREDTGYAGEATIRRIFIDDDPFSFFATFGDAVFLTREEVEAYVESQGRWQGVRVRKGEVKKRPWMALELEDIREYDAVKKPERFVPVGGRYLRE
;
A
#
# COMPACT_ATOMS: atom_id res chain seq x y z
N MET A 1 -3.60 25.29 8.78
CA MET A 1 -2.67 24.98 7.68
C MET A 1 -3.04 23.60 7.18
N SER A 2 -3.58 23.46 5.97
CA SER A 2 -4.13 22.20 5.46
C SER A 2 -3.12 21.45 4.57
N GLY A 3 -1.96 21.15 5.16
CA GLY A 3 -0.90 20.38 4.49
C GLY A 3 -1.24 18.90 4.41
N ILE A 4 -0.81 18.23 3.34
CA ILE A 4 -0.82 16.76 3.27
C ILE A 4 0.35 16.27 4.12
N THR A 5 0.04 15.51 5.17
CA THR A 5 1.04 14.99 6.12
C THR A 5 1.39 13.52 5.87
N GLY A 6 0.56 12.85 5.07
CA GLY A 6 0.75 11.43 4.80
C GLY A 6 -0.34 10.81 3.95
N VAL A 7 -0.31 9.50 3.91
CA VAL A 7 -1.28 8.67 3.19
C VAL A 7 -1.66 7.48 4.06
N THR A 8 -2.86 6.96 3.83
CA THR A 8 -3.28 5.69 4.39
C THR A 8 -3.76 4.76 3.28
N PHE A 9 -3.38 3.49 3.38
CA PHE A 9 -3.83 2.42 2.50
C PHE A 9 -4.43 1.28 3.32
N PRO A 10 -5.49 0.65 2.80
CA PRO A 10 -6.02 -0.54 3.43
C PRO A 10 -5.06 -1.71 3.26
N VAL A 11 -4.76 -2.36 4.38
CA VAL A 11 -4.01 -3.62 4.45
C VAL A 11 -4.91 -4.63 5.19
N PRO A 12 -5.07 -5.85 4.66
CA PRO A 12 -5.75 -6.93 5.37
C PRO A 12 -5.11 -7.19 6.74
N LYS A 13 -5.93 -7.42 7.77
CA LYS A 13 -5.48 -7.65 9.16
C LYS A 13 -4.42 -8.75 9.27
N ASP A 14 -4.62 -9.85 8.55
CA ASP A 14 -3.71 -10.99 8.48
C ASP A 14 -2.31 -10.66 7.95
N LEU A 15 -2.17 -9.56 7.19
CA LEU A 15 -0.90 -9.10 6.66
C LEU A 15 -0.21 -8.04 7.53
N MET A 16 -0.90 -7.45 8.51
CA MET A 16 -0.33 -6.43 9.40
C MET A 16 0.90 -6.92 10.20
N PRO A 17 0.90 -8.15 10.78
CA PRO A 17 2.05 -8.65 11.53
C PRO A 17 3.34 -8.68 10.73
N ARG A 18 3.28 -8.69 9.39
CA ARG A 18 4.47 -8.65 8.54
C ARG A 18 5.28 -7.37 8.74
N PHE A 19 4.60 -6.24 8.96
CA PHE A 19 5.28 -4.97 9.25
C PHE A 19 5.73 -4.89 10.71
N PHE A 20 4.86 -5.21 11.66
CA PHE A 20 5.10 -4.95 13.08
C PHE A 20 5.99 -6.01 13.76
N ALA A 21 5.93 -7.26 13.34
CA ALA A 21 6.71 -8.37 13.90
C ALA A 21 7.62 -9.06 12.88
N GLY A 22 7.19 -9.13 11.62
CA GLY A 22 7.90 -9.80 10.53
C GLY A 22 9.05 -9.01 9.91
N GLY A 23 9.27 -7.76 10.35
CA GLY A 23 10.38 -6.92 9.89
C GLY A 23 10.29 -6.50 8.42
N LYS A 24 9.13 -6.65 7.76
CA LYS A 24 8.94 -6.20 6.38
C LYS A 24 8.88 -4.68 6.36
N THR A 25 9.70 -4.07 5.51
CA THR A 25 9.86 -2.61 5.44
C THR A 25 9.42 -2.03 4.10
N VAL A 26 8.94 -2.85 3.17
CA VAL A 26 8.54 -2.38 1.84
C VAL A 26 7.08 -2.69 1.57
N PHE A 27 6.28 -1.63 1.43
CA PHE A 27 4.87 -1.71 1.05
C PHE A 27 4.73 -1.57 -0.47
N VAL A 28 4.04 -2.52 -1.11
CA VAL A 28 3.81 -2.53 -2.56
C VAL A 28 2.34 -2.56 -2.94
N LYS A 29 1.96 -1.87 -4.01
CA LYS A 29 0.62 -1.94 -4.60
C LYS A 29 0.58 -1.39 -6.02
N PRO A 30 -0.51 -1.61 -6.79
CA PRO A 30 -0.75 -0.83 -8.01
C PRO A 30 -0.73 0.67 -7.70
N ALA A 31 -0.01 1.42 -8.52
CA ALA A 31 0.13 2.86 -8.35
C ALA A 31 -1.23 3.54 -8.48
N THR A 32 -1.47 4.44 -7.54
CA THR A 32 -2.66 5.30 -7.46
C THR A 32 -2.23 6.74 -7.58
N VAL A 33 -3.14 7.62 -7.99
CA VAL A 33 -2.82 9.05 -8.21
C VAL A 33 -2.64 9.75 -6.85
N PHE A 34 -1.42 9.70 -6.31
CA PHE A 34 -1.00 10.45 -5.14
C PHE A 34 0.25 11.28 -5.50
N LYS A 35 0.05 12.37 -6.26
CA LYS A 35 1.12 13.20 -6.81
C LYS A 35 1.88 14.00 -5.74
N GLU A 36 1.24 14.21 -4.60
CA GLU A 36 1.76 14.96 -3.47
C GLU A 36 2.53 14.08 -2.48
N LEU A 37 2.56 12.76 -2.69
CA LEU A 37 3.32 11.83 -1.85
C LEU A 37 4.82 12.07 -2.00
N LYS A 38 5.52 12.20 -0.87
CA LYS A 38 6.96 12.49 -0.83
C LYS A 38 7.63 11.69 0.29
N SER A 39 8.94 11.50 0.15
CA SER A 39 9.79 11.04 1.25
C SER A 39 9.64 11.95 2.48
N GLY A 40 9.70 11.35 3.67
CA GLY A 40 9.46 12.01 4.96
C GLY A 40 7.98 12.09 5.37
N MET A 41 7.04 11.79 4.47
CA MET A 41 5.61 11.72 4.82
C MET A 41 5.26 10.42 5.56
N ARG A 42 4.15 10.42 6.29
CA ARG A 42 3.69 9.23 7.02
C ARG A 42 2.86 8.30 6.15
N LEU A 43 3.07 7.00 6.27
CA LEU A 43 2.12 5.97 5.89
C LEU A 43 1.41 5.49 7.16
N VAL A 44 0.10 5.67 7.26
CA VAL A 44 -0.71 5.12 8.35
C VAL A 44 -1.38 3.83 7.87
N PHE A 45 -1.08 2.72 8.56
CA PHE A 45 -1.61 1.40 8.24
C PHE A 45 -3.08 1.32 8.66
N TYR A 46 -3.97 1.28 7.68
CA TYR A 46 -5.40 1.06 7.92
C TYR A 46 -5.71 -0.43 7.79
N GLN A 47 -6.09 -1.04 8.89
CA GLN A 47 -6.55 -2.42 8.93
C GLN A 47 -7.95 -2.55 8.32
N SER A 48 -8.07 -3.49 7.39
CA SER A 48 -9.31 -3.78 6.66
C SER A 48 -9.85 -5.18 6.96
N ARG A 49 -11.11 -5.42 6.55
CA ARG A 49 -11.92 -6.63 6.78
C ARG A 49 -12.39 -6.83 8.22
N GLU A 50 -11.47 -6.91 9.16
CA GLU A 50 -11.75 -7.20 10.58
C GLU A 50 -11.14 -6.10 11.46
N ASP A 51 -11.83 -5.76 12.56
CA ASP A 51 -11.39 -4.75 13.52
C ASP A 51 -10.86 -3.49 12.85
N THR A 52 -11.67 -2.92 11.95
CA THR A 52 -11.22 -1.90 11.01
C THR A 52 -10.78 -0.62 11.72
N GLY A 53 -9.57 -0.17 11.42
CA GLY A 53 -9.04 1.09 11.93
C GLY A 53 -7.55 1.25 11.69
N TYR A 54 -6.99 2.36 12.14
CA TYR A 54 -5.56 2.61 12.08
C TYR A 54 -4.84 1.77 13.14
N ALA A 55 -3.96 0.88 12.70
CA ALA A 55 -3.24 -0.06 13.55
C ALA A 55 -1.79 0.37 13.83
N GLY A 56 -1.26 1.31 13.04
CA GLY A 56 0.11 1.78 13.21
C GLY A 56 0.49 2.77 12.11
N GLU A 57 1.77 3.12 12.08
CA GLU A 57 2.33 4.04 11.10
C GLU A 57 3.79 3.75 10.78
N ALA A 58 4.27 4.38 9.72
CA ALA A 58 5.68 4.42 9.35
C ALA A 58 6.01 5.74 8.63
N THR A 59 7.29 6.06 8.53
CA THR A 59 7.80 7.14 7.69
C THR A 59 8.16 6.59 6.32
N ILE A 60 7.74 7.27 5.26
CA ILE A 60 8.11 6.92 3.89
C ILE A 60 9.52 7.41 3.63
N ARG A 61 10.46 6.48 3.50
CA ARG A 61 11.85 6.79 3.21
C ARG A 61 12.06 7.09 1.73
N ARG A 62 11.61 6.18 0.86
CA ARG A 62 11.75 6.28 -0.61
C ARG A 62 10.50 5.74 -1.31
N ILE A 63 10.25 6.27 -2.50
CA ILE A 63 9.12 5.91 -3.36
C ILE A 63 9.69 5.43 -4.68
N PHE A 64 9.28 4.23 -5.10
CA PHE A 64 9.66 3.64 -6.38
C PHE A 64 8.42 3.37 -7.19
N ILE A 65 8.50 3.63 -8.51
CA ILE A 65 7.43 3.38 -9.46
C ILE A 65 8.03 2.55 -10.59
N ASP A 66 7.42 1.41 -10.89
CA ASP A 66 7.84 0.52 -11.97
C ASP A 66 6.60 -0.11 -12.62
N ASP A 67 6.65 -0.39 -13.92
CA ASP A 67 5.57 -1.07 -14.62
C ASP A 67 5.50 -2.57 -14.29
N ASP A 68 6.63 -3.15 -13.88
CA ASP A 68 6.75 -4.53 -13.44
C ASP A 68 6.82 -4.62 -11.91
N PRO A 69 5.79 -5.16 -11.22
CA PRO A 69 5.85 -5.36 -9.78
C PRO A 69 6.92 -6.37 -9.34
N PHE A 70 7.37 -7.26 -10.22
CA PHE A 70 8.39 -8.26 -9.88
C PHE A 70 9.79 -7.65 -9.73
N SER A 71 10.03 -6.47 -10.32
CA SER A 71 11.27 -5.70 -10.16
C SER A 71 11.56 -5.33 -8.70
N PHE A 72 10.52 -5.14 -7.89
CA PHE A 72 10.66 -4.81 -6.47
C PHE A 72 11.27 -5.97 -5.67
N PHE A 73 11.01 -7.22 -6.04
CA PHE A 73 11.64 -8.38 -5.39
C PHE A 73 13.13 -8.48 -5.74
N ALA A 74 13.53 -8.08 -6.94
CA ALA A 74 14.95 -8.00 -7.28
C ALA A 74 15.69 -6.92 -6.48
N THR A 75 14.98 -5.84 -6.12
CA THR A 75 15.57 -4.69 -5.41
C THR A 75 15.53 -4.84 -3.89
N PHE A 76 14.40 -5.31 -3.36
CA PHE A 76 14.12 -5.34 -1.91
C PHE A 76 14.09 -6.76 -1.34
N GLY A 77 14.09 -7.79 -2.19
CA GLY A 77 14.08 -9.18 -1.77
C GLY A 77 12.94 -9.49 -0.80
N ASP A 78 13.32 -10.04 0.34
CA ASP A 78 12.38 -10.44 1.39
C ASP A 78 11.83 -9.25 2.20
N ALA A 79 12.29 -8.01 1.99
CA ALA A 79 11.74 -6.85 2.70
C ALA A 79 10.31 -6.47 2.24
N VAL A 80 9.87 -6.98 1.09
CA VAL A 80 8.52 -6.76 0.54
C VAL A 80 7.49 -7.46 1.42
N PHE A 81 6.43 -6.75 1.79
CA PHE A 81 5.41 -7.31 2.68
C PHE A 81 4.55 -8.38 2.03
N LEU A 82 4.40 -8.37 0.70
CA LEU A 82 3.78 -9.46 -0.06
C LEU A 82 4.86 -10.41 -0.56
N THR A 83 4.52 -11.69 -0.62
CA THR A 83 5.29 -12.71 -1.34
C THR A 83 5.13 -12.53 -2.85
N ARG A 84 6.04 -13.14 -3.62
CA ARG A 84 5.99 -13.11 -5.07
C ARG A 84 4.71 -13.76 -5.60
N GLU A 85 4.31 -14.86 -4.97
CA GLU A 85 3.13 -15.65 -5.30
C GLU A 85 1.84 -14.86 -5.03
N GLU A 86 1.78 -14.09 -3.93
CA GLU A 86 0.65 -13.21 -3.64
C GLU A 86 0.53 -12.06 -4.66
N VAL A 87 1.66 -11.48 -5.08
CA VAL A 87 1.68 -10.46 -6.14
C VAL A 87 1.24 -11.05 -7.47
N GLU A 88 1.73 -12.24 -7.83
CA GLU A 88 1.35 -12.95 -9.05
C GLU A 88 -0.16 -13.26 -9.05
N ALA A 89 -0.68 -13.86 -7.99
CA ALA A 89 -2.11 -14.12 -7.83
C ALA A 89 -2.94 -12.83 -7.92
N TYR A 90 -2.45 -11.72 -7.36
CA TYR A 90 -3.11 -10.42 -7.48
C TYR A 90 -3.16 -9.94 -8.94
N VAL A 91 -2.02 -9.96 -9.65
CA VAL A 91 -1.93 -9.54 -11.06
C VAL A 91 -2.81 -10.42 -11.96
N GLU A 92 -2.78 -11.73 -11.77
CA GLU A 92 -3.64 -12.67 -12.50
C GLU A 92 -5.12 -12.41 -12.25
N SER A 93 -5.48 -12.15 -10.98
CA SER A 93 -6.86 -11.83 -10.62
C SER A 93 -7.32 -10.58 -11.38
N GLN A 94 -6.50 -9.52 -11.46
CA GLN A 94 -6.82 -8.31 -12.22
C GLN A 94 -7.07 -8.62 -13.70
N GLY A 95 -6.31 -9.55 -14.30
CA GLY A 95 -6.53 -10.04 -15.66
C GLY A 95 -7.91 -10.66 -15.87
N ARG A 96 -8.42 -11.41 -14.88
CA ARG A 96 -9.75 -12.06 -14.93
C ARG A 96 -10.92 -11.08 -14.89
N TRP A 97 -10.76 -9.90 -14.26
CA TRP A 97 -11.79 -8.85 -14.24
C TRP A 97 -11.81 -7.99 -15.52
N GLN A 98 -10.83 -8.14 -16.42
CA GLN A 98 -10.80 -7.40 -17.70
C GLN A 98 -11.90 -7.83 -18.68
N GLY A 99 -12.52 -9.00 -18.48
CA GLY A 99 -13.53 -9.56 -19.38
C GLY A 99 -14.94 -8.96 -19.28
N VAL A 100 -15.27 -8.20 -18.22
CA VAL A 100 -16.69 -7.86 -17.95
C VAL A 100 -17.08 -6.43 -18.36
N ARG A 101 -16.17 -5.45 -18.43
CA ARG A 101 -16.57 -4.02 -18.60
C ARG A 101 -15.63 -3.05 -19.33
N VAL A 102 -14.61 -3.48 -20.09
CA VAL A 102 -13.68 -2.51 -20.72
C VAL A 102 -13.98 -2.37 -22.22
N ARG A 103 -14.41 -1.17 -22.64
CA ARG A 103 -14.49 -0.74 -24.06
C ARG A 103 -13.16 -1.05 -24.75
N LYS A 104 -13.22 -1.62 -25.97
CA LYS A 104 -12.10 -1.83 -26.90
C LYS A 104 -11.10 -0.64 -26.89
N GLY A 105 -10.03 -0.78 -26.13
CA GLY A 105 -8.91 0.15 -26.03
C GLY A 105 -7.77 -0.54 -25.31
N GLU A 106 -6.52 -0.24 -25.70
CA GLU A 106 -5.32 -0.86 -25.13
C GLU A 106 -5.35 -0.83 -23.61
N VAL A 107 -5.34 -2.02 -23.00
CA VAL A 107 -5.28 -2.18 -21.55
C VAL A 107 -3.88 -1.75 -21.11
N LYS A 108 -3.68 -0.46 -20.85
CA LYS A 108 -2.44 0.00 -20.22
C LYS A 108 -2.36 -0.65 -18.84
N LYS A 109 -1.38 -1.56 -18.68
CA LYS A 109 -0.95 -2.05 -17.37
C LYS A 109 -0.71 -0.82 -16.50
N ARG A 110 -1.28 -0.80 -15.30
CA ARG A 110 -1.03 0.30 -14.37
C ARG A 110 0.36 0.08 -13.77
N PRO A 111 1.19 1.13 -13.67
CA PRO A 111 2.43 1.02 -12.93
C PRO A 111 2.13 0.60 -11.50
N TRP A 112 3.11 -0.01 -10.86
CA TRP A 112 3.11 -0.33 -9.45
C TRP A 112 3.99 0.64 -8.68
N MET A 113 3.75 0.70 -7.38
CA MET A 113 4.47 1.55 -6.46
C MET A 113 5.00 0.71 -5.30
N ALA A 114 6.25 0.93 -4.94
CA ALA A 114 6.84 0.47 -3.69
C ALA A 114 7.17 1.68 -2.80
N LEU A 115 6.80 1.59 -1.53
CA LEU A 115 7.18 2.52 -0.48
C LEU A 115 8.15 1.80 0.42
N GLU A 116 9.40 2.25 0.45
CA GLU A 116 10.34 1.84 1.48
C GLU A 116 10.05 2.64 2.75
N LEU A 117 9.89 1.93 3.85
CA LEU A 117 9.42 2.46 5.12
C LEU A 117 10.52 2.39 6.17
N GLU A 118 10.52 3.37 7.05
CA GLU A 118 11.34 3.41 8.26
C GLU A 118 10.49 3.84 9.46
N ASP A 119 11.02 3.70 10.67
CA ASP A 119 10.32 4.03 11.91
C ASP A 119 8.91 3.41 12.02
N ILE A 120 8.78 2.14 11.61
CA ILE A 120 7.53 1.40 11.67
C ILE A 120 7.14 1.21 13.13
N ARG A 121 5.92 1.64 13.49
CA ARG A 121 5.38 1.57 14.85
C ARG A 121 3.95 1.07 14.82
N GLU A 122 3.67 0.07 15.65
CA GLU A 122 2.32 -0.37 15.97
C GLU A 122 1.72 0.54 17.03
N TYR A 123 0.40 0.76 16.98
CA TYR A 123 -0.33 1.46 18.03
C TYR A 123 -0.78 0.47 19.12
N ASP A 124 -0.82 0.93 20.37
CA ASP A 124 -1.34 0.13 21.50
C ASP A 124 -2.81 -0.28 21.31
N ALA A 125 -3.57 0.51 20.55
CA ALA A 125 -4.96 0.23 20.22
C ALA A 125 -5.31 0.72 18.81
N VAL A 126 -6.16 -0.05 18.13
CA VAL A 126 -6.69 0.31 16.81
C VAL A 126 -7.58 1.55 16.90
N LYS A 127 -7.23 2.61 16.16
CA LYS A 127 -7.96 3.88 16.16
C LYS A 127 -8.98 3.91 15.02
N LYS A 128 -10.26 4.14 15.32
CA LYS A 128 -11.29 4.24 14.27
C LYS A 128 -11.08 5.50 13.43
N PRO A 129 -11.11 5.42 12.09
CA PRO A 129 -11.03 6.60 11.25
C PRO A 129 -12.34 7.38 11.32
N GLU A 130 -12.26 8.71 11.22
CA GLU A 130 -13.45 9.55 11.09
C GLU A 130 -14.23 9.28 9.80
N ARG A 131 -13.54 8.81 8.75
CA ARG A 131 -14.10 8.53 7.43
C ARG A 131 -13.56 7.22 6.88
N PHE A 132 -14.41 6.49 6.16
CA PHE A 132 -14.04 5.24 5.52
C PHE A 132 -12.85 5.39 4.55
N VAL A 133 -11.84 4.52 4.68
CA VAL A 133 -10.69 4.46 3.78
C VAL A 133 -10.99 3.51 2.61
N PRO A 134 -11.11 4.00 1.36
CA PRO A 134 -11.34 3.16 0.19
C PRO A 134 -10.08 2.36 -0.17
N VAL A 135 -10.24 1.36 -1.05
CA VAL A 135 -9.15 0.52 -1.58
C VAL A 135 -7.99 1.36 -2.16
N GLY A 136 -8.30 2.50 -2.78
CA GLY A 136 -7.30 3.41 -3.32
C GLY A 136 -6.46 4.15 -2.26
N GLY A 137 -6.90 4.16 -1.00
CA GLY A 137 -6.33 4.95 0.09
C GLY A 137 -6.87 6.38 0.16
N ARG A 138 -6.33 7.15 1.11
CA ARG A 138 -6.62 8.57 1.30
C ARG A 138 -5.39 9.34 1.73
N TYR A 139 -5.34 10.62 1.37
CA TYR A 139 -4.44 11.55 2.01
C TYR A 139 -4.85 11.81 3.46
N LEU A 140 -3.85 11.95 4.30
CA LEU A 140 -3.96 12.48 5.65
C LEU A 140 -3.62 13.96 5.63
N ARG A 141 -4.37 14.74 6.39
CA ARG A 141 -4.23 16.19 6.50
C ARG A 141 -4.30 16.57 7.97
N GLU A 142 -3.61 17.65 8.33
CA GLU A 142 -3.79 18.35 9.61
C GLU A 142 -5.05 19.23 9.62
#